data_AF-A0A1F5N4J8-F1
#
_entry.id   AF-A0A1F5N4J8-F1
#
_cell.length_a   1.000
_cell.length_b   1.000
_cell.length_c   1.000
_cell.angle_alpha   90.00
_cell.angle_beta   90.00
_cell.angle_gamma   90.00
#
_symmetry.space_group_name_H-M   'P 1'
#
loop_
_entity.id
_entity.type
_entity.pdbx_description
1 polymer ?
#
loop_
_entity_poly.entity_id
_entity_poly.type
_entity_poly.pdbx_seq_one_letter_code
_entity_poly.pdbx_strand_id
1 'polypeptide(L)' 'MDIKLRLEKIEMWKDILKQLEAHLAIILIKKGEAAQEGDLSENAAYTMAIEDAETTRVRIGEVKKIIRELEGNK' A
#
# COMPACT_ATOMS: atom_id res chain seq x y z
N MET A 1 1.27 25.47 13.00
CA MET A 1 2.26 24.56 12.40
C MET A 1 2.92 25.32 11.27
N ASP A 2 4.24 25.41 11.30
CA ASP A 2 5.02 26.08 10.25
C ASP A 2 4.70 25.47 8.87
N ILE A 3 4.55 26.31 7.84
CA ILE A 3 4.24 25.87 6.47
C ILE A 3 5.33 24.91 5.97
N LYS A 4 6.60 25.17 6.30
CA LYS A 4 7.73 24.32 5.94
C LYS A 4 7.62 22.94 6.58
N LEU A 5 7.29 22.89 7.87
CA LEU A 5 7.09 21.63 8.60
C LEU A 5 5.91 20.82 8.03
N ARG A 6 4.85 21.47 7.53
CA ARG A 6 3.74 20.79 6.85
C ARG A 6 4.18 20.18 5.53
N LEU A 7 4.92 20.92 4.71
CA LEU A 7 5.43 20.43 3.42
C LEU A 7 6.38 19.24 3.60
N GLU A 8 7.32 19.32 4.53
CA GLU A 8 8.22 18.20 4.87
C GLU A 8 7.43 16.95 5.29
N LYS A 9 6.38 17.13 6.11
CA LYS A 9 5.53 16.02 6.53
C LYS A 9 4.73 15.43 5.37
N ILE A 10 4.21 16.24 4.45
CA ILE A 10 3.50 15.79 3.26
C ILE A 10 4.44 14.97 2.37
N GLU A 11 5.65 15.45 2.11
CA GLU A 11 6.64 14.73 1.29
C GLU A 11 7.02 13.37 1.93
N MET A 12 7.22 13.33 3.24
CA MET A 12 7.44 12.07 3.97
C MET A 12 6.29 11.08 3.76
N TRP A 13 5.03 11.52 3.87
CA TRP A 13 3.87 10.64 3.65
C TRP A 13 3.72 10.21 2.19
N LYS A 14 4.07 11.07 1.23
CA LYS A 14 4.10 10.70 -0.20
C LYS A 14 5.16 9.65 -0.49
N ASP A 15 6.32 9.72 0.16
CA ASP A 15 7.35 8.70 0.00
C ASP A 15 6.93 7.38 0.65
N ILE A 16 6.30 7.42 1.83
CA ILE A 16 5.68 6.22 2.44
C ILE A 16 4.62 5.64 1.49
N LEU A 17 3.79 6.49 0.87
CA LEU A 17 2.79 6.06 -0.09
C LEU A 17 3.41 5.34 -1.28
N LYS A 18 4.45 5.90 -1.90
CA LYS A 18 5.18 5.27 -3.01
C LYS A 18 5.73 3.90 -2.62
N GLN A 19 6.31 3.78 -1.41
CA GLN A 19 6.83 2.51 -0.92
C GLN A 19 5.73 1.47 -0.74
N LEU A 20 4.57 1.86 -0.20
CA LEU A 20 3.42 0.98 -0.06
C LEU A 20 2.85 0.54 -1.41
N GLU A 21 2.78 1.45 -2.39
CA GLU A 21 2.32 1.14 -3.76
C GLU A 21 3.30 0.17 -4.45
N ALA A 22 4.62 0.37 -4.28
CA ALA A 22 5.64 -0.56 -4.78
C ALA A 22 5.53 -1.94 -4.10
N HIS A 23 5.30 -1.97 -2.78
CA HIS A 23 5.13 -3.22 -2.05
C HIS A 23 3.87 -3.97 -2.52
N LEU A 24 2.76 -3.26 -2.72
CA LEU A 24 1.54 -3.85 -3.26
C LEU A 24 1.78 -4.45 -4.65
N ALA A 25 2.53 -3.78 -5.52
CA ALA A 25 2.88 -4.30 -6.84
C ALA A 25 3.67 -5.62 -6.74
N ILE A 26 4.64 -5.70 -5.81
CA ILE A 26 5.41 -6.93 -5.55
C ILE A 26 4.50 -8.07 -5.07
N ILE A 27 3.57 -7.79 -4.15
CA ILE A 27 2.62 -8.80 -3.64
C ILE A 27 1.74 -9.31 -4.78
N LEU A 28 1.25 -8.43 -5.66
CA LEU A 28 0.42 -8.81 -6.79
C LEU A 28 1.18 -9.65 -7.83
N ILE A 29 2.46 -9.37 -8.05
CA ILE A 29 3.32 -10.19 -8.90
C ILE A 29 3.46 -11.60 -8.30
N LYS A 30 3.84 -11.70 -7.03
CA LYS A 30 3.95 -12.99 -6.32
C LYS A 30 2.65 -13.76 -6.30
N LYS A 31 1.51 -13.07 -6.15
CA LYS A 31 0.19 -13.67 -6.26
C LYS A 31 -0.05 -14.24 -7.65
N GLY A 32 0.35 -13.52 -8.70
CA GLY A 32 0.26 -13.99 -10.08
C GLY A 32 1.15 -15.20 -10.37
N GLU A 33 2.37 -15.22 -9.82
CA GLU A 33 3.30 -16.34 -9.91
C GLU A 33 2.74 -17.58 -9.18
N ALA A 34 2.32 -17.42 -7.93
CA ALA A 34 1.66 -18.48 -7.15
C ALA A 34 0.38 -18.98 -7.83
N ALA A 35 -0.29 -18.12 -8.62
CA ALA A 35 -1.47 -18.52 -9.36
C ALA A 35 -1.18 -19.39 -10.59
N GLN A 36 0.03 -19.32 -11.13
CA GLN A 36 0.46 -20.14 -12.25
C GLN A 36 0.93 -21.54 -11.80
N GLU A 37 1.27 -21.71 -10.51
CA GLU A 37 1.78 -22.98 -9.97
C GLU A 37 0.72 -24.08 -9.75
N GLY A 38 -0.58 -23.79 -9.94
CA GLY A 38 -1.65 -24.80 -9.84
C GLY A 38 -2.67 -24.49 -8.75
N ASP A 39 -3.19 -25.53 -8.07
CA ASP A 39 -4.39 -25.47 -7.23
C ASP A 39 -4.38 -24.33 -6.19
N LEU A 40 -5.11 -23.26 -6.51
CA LEU A 40 -5.07 -21.97 -5.82
C LEU A 40 -5.65 -22.05 -4.41
N SER A 41 -6.58 -22.97 -4.18
CA SER A 41 -7.28 -23.09 -2.90
C SER A 41 -6.45 -23.75 -1.80
N GLU A 42 -5.47 -24.58 -2.17
CA GLU A 42 -4.55 -25.20 -1.20
C GLU A 42 -3.22 -24.46 -1.10
N ASN A 43 -2.97 -23.50 -1.99
CA ASN A 43 -1.74 -22.71 -1.98
C ASN A 43 -1.79 -21.64 -0.88
N ALA A 44 -1.25 -21.99 0.29
CA ALA A 44 -1.11 -21.07 1.43
C ALA A 44 -0.40 -19.76 1.05
N ALA A 45 0.55 -19.79 0.10
CA ALA A 45 1.22 -18.58 -0.37
C ALA A 45 0.30 -17.67 -1.18
N TYR A 46 -0.63 -18.23 -1.96
CA TYR A 46 -1.64 -17.47 -2.70
C TYR A 46 -2.64 -16.79 -1.75
N THR A 47 -3.13 -17.52 -0.74
CA THR A 47 -4.03 -16.98 0.29
C THR A 47 -3.36 -15.89 1.12
N MET A 48 -2.13 -16.11 1.60
CA MET A 48 -1.37 -15.08 2.33
C MET A 48 -1.11 -13.84 1.46
N ALA A 49 -0.77 -14.02 0.17
CA ALA A 49 -0.59 -12.89 -0.74
C ALA A 49 -1.87 -12.08 -0.97
N ILE A 50 -3.05 -12.70 -0.85
CA ILE A 50 -4.33 -11.98 -0.89
C ILE A 50 -4.50 -11.11 0.37
N GLU A 51 -4.32 -11.71 1.56
CA GLU A 51 -4.46 -11.00 2.84
C GLU A 51 -3.46 -9.84 2.96
N ASP A 52 -2.21 -10.07 2.53
CA ASP A 52 -1.16 -9.04 2.51
C ASP A 52 -1.51 -7.91 1.53
N ALA A 53 -2.07 -8.23 0.36
CA ALA A 53 -2.50 -7.24 -0.62
C ALA A 53 -3.66 -6.39 -0.08
N GLU A 54 -4.64 -7.01 0.59
CA GLU A 54 -5.78 -6.31 1.19
C GLU A 54 -5.33 -5.40 2.33
N THR A 55 -4.50 -5.90 3.23
CA THR A 55 -3.91 -5.11 4.32
C THR A 55 -3.12 -3.91 3.78
N THR A 56 -2.31 -4.14 2.75
CA THR A 56 -1.52 -3.06 2.11
C THR A 56 -2.42 -2.02 1.45
N ARG A 57 -3.53 -2.43 0.81
CA ARG A 57 -4.52 -1.51 0.22
C ARG A 57 -5.21 -0.63 1.26
N VAL A 58 -5.60 -1.21 2.40
CA VAL A 58 -6.19 -0.43 3.51
C VAL A 58 -5.20 0.64 3.98
N ARG A 59 -3.94 0.25 4.19
CA ARG A 59 -2.88 1.16 4.64
C ARG A 59 -2.58 2.27 3.63
N ILE A 60 -2.59 1.96 2.33
CA ILE A 60 -2.51 2.97 1.26
C ILE A 60 -3.67 3.97 1.37
N GLY A 61 -4.90 3.49 1.62
CA GLY A 61 -6.08 4.34 1.80
C GLY A 61 -5.94 5.29 2.99
N GLU A 62 -5.45 4.79 4.13
CA GLU A 62 -5.18 5.60 5.32
C GLU A 62 -4.11 6.67 5.06
N VAL A 63 -3.01 6.31 4.40
CA VAL A 63 -1.95 7.27 4.05
C VAL A 63 -2.46 8.34 3.09
N LYS A 64 -3.26 7.97 2.07
CA LYS A 64 -3.90 8.93 1.16
C LYS A 64 -4.84 9.88 1.91
N LYS A 65 -5.57 9.38 2.92
CA LYS A 65 -6.42 10.20 3.78
C LYS A 65 -5.60 11.20 4.60
N ILE A 66 -4.51 10.75 5.22
CA ILE A 66 -3.60 11.62 6.00
C ILE A 66 -3.02 12.73 5.11
N ILE A 67 -2.59 12.40 3.89
CA ILE A 67 -2.09 13.40 2.93
C ILE A 67 -3.16 14.44 2.62
N ARG A 68 -4.39 14.03 2.29
CA ARG A 68 -5.50 14.97 2.02
C ARG A 68 -5.81 15.87 3.21
N GLU A 69 -5.83 15.32 4.41
CA GLU A 69 -6.05 16.08 5.65
C GLU A 69 -4.92 17.11 5.88
N LEU A 70 -3.66 16.75 5.58
CA LEU A 70 -2.51 17.66 5.66
C LEU A 70 -2.53 18.74 4.58
N GLU A 71 -3.02 18.42 3.38
CA GLU A 71 -3.21 19.35 2.27
C GLU A 71 -4.39 20.30 2.49
N GLY A 72 -5.26 20.02 3.48
CA GLY A 72 -6.43 20.84 3.80
C GLY A 72 -7.62 20.64 2.85
N ASN A 73 -7.59 19.59 2.03
CA ASN A 73 -8.72 19.20 1.18
C ASN A 73 -9.71 18.37 2.01
N LYS A 74 -10.81 19.02 2.45
CA LYS A 74 -11.88 18.43 3.26
C LYS A 74 -13.07 18.01 2.40
#